data_AF-F4BGU1-F1
#
_entry.id   AF-F4BGU1-F1
#
_cell.length_a   1.000
_cell.length_b   1.000
_cell.length_c   1.000
_cell.angle_alpha   90.00
_cell.angle_beta   90.00
_cell.angle_gamma   90.00
#
_symmetry.space_group_name_H-M   'P 1'
#
loop_
_entity.id
_entity.type
_entity.pdbx_description
1 polymer ?
#
loop_
_entity_poly.entity_id
_entity_poly.type
_entity_poly.pdbx_seq_one_letter_code
_entity_poly.pdbx_strand_id
1 'polypeptide(L)'
;MQHINNINKNISLNNFVSLLKSQKYSLKRINFIPVMVNKTSSPTILEIYENKENLNVKINIFKIKPFVKLQNIYQEYTQNSSDLAIEILEYGVKALLKIYILDTKALYKFTTKNNYYIQYAPKYTIDNIINNIYKLLSEDYCTVVDYKQKLINIKRKQIIVGDSYVGKSFLGAYIPSYVYIISINIYLISKNQYVINKIKAQIKKIEEKITDIAFKIELEISIENNKKNQMYLGYFSL
;
A
#
# COMPACT_ATOMS: atom_id res chain seq x y z
N MET A 1 -33.16 -20.42 -12.87
CA MET A 1 -32.48 -19.21 -13.40
C MET A 1 -33.40 -18.01 -13.63
N GLN A 2 -34.74 -18.16 -13.67
CA GLN A 2 -35.68 -17.05 -13.96
C GLN A 2 -35.77 -15.94 -12.88
N HIS A 3 -35.16 -16.10 -11.71
CA HIS A 3 -35.35 -15.15 -10.59
C HIS A 3 -34.32 -14.03 -10.47
N ILE A 4 -33.14 -14.13 -11.10
CA ILE A 4 -32.08 -13.11 -10.97
C ILE A 4 -32.44 -11.82 -11.72
N ASN A 5 -33.08 -11.93 -12.87
CA ASN A 5 -33.51 -10.78 -13.67
C ASN A 5 -34.65 -9.98 -13.01
N ASN A 6 -35.35 -10.57 -12.04
CA ASN A 6 -36.44 -9.93 -11.29
C ASN A 6 -35.96 -9.31 -9.97
N ILE A 7 -34.66 -9.31 -9.69
CA ILE A 7 -34.12 -8.71 -8.47
C ILE A 7 -34.31 -7.19 -8.54
N ASN A 8 -34.92 -6.62 -7.51
CA ASN A 8 -35.05 -5.18 -7.37
C ASN A 8 -33.66 -4.53 -7.34
N LYS A 9 -33.33 -3.79 -8.40
CA LYS A 9 -32.03 -3.12 -8.58
C LYS A 9 -31.72 -2.06 -7.51
N ASN A 10 -32.73 -1.57 -6.80
CA ASN A 10 -32.58 -0.63 -5.69
C ASN A 10 -32.15 -1.30 -4.36
N ILE A 11 -32.04 -2.63 -4.32
CA ILE A 11 -31.55 -3.34 -3.14
C ILE A 11 -30.12 -2.89 -2.79
N SER A 12 -29.81 -2.83 -1.49
CA SER A 12 -28.44 -2.60 -1.05
C SER A 12 -27.55 -3.78 -1.44
N LEU A 13 -26.27 -3.51 -1.71
CA LEU A 13 -25.31 -4.55 -2.11
C LEU A 13 -25.21 -5.68 -1.06
N ASN A 14 -25.26 -5.35 0.23
CA ASN A 14 -25.20 -6.35 1.30
C ASN A 14 -26.42 -7.27 1.29
N ASN A 15 -27.62 -6.71 1.06
CA ASN A 15 -28.84 -7.51 0.98
C ASN A 15 -28.85 -8.36 -0.29
N PHE A 16 -28.32 -7.84 -1.41
CA PHE A 16 -28.13 -8.61 -2.64
C PHE A 16 -27.20 -9.80 -2.44
N VAL A 17 -26.03 -9.59 -1.84
CA VAL A 17 -25.07 -10.64 -1.52
C VAL A 17 -25.68 -11.68 -0.58
N SER A 18 -26.47 -11.24 0.41
CA SER A 18 -27.19 -12.15 1.31
C SER A 18 -28.24 -12.99 0.57
N LEU A 19 -28.96 -12.40 -0.37
CA LEU A 19 -29.93 -13.09 -1.22
C LEU A 19 -29.23 -14.14 -2.10
N LEU A 20 -28.12 -13.80 -2.74
CA LEU A 20 -27.31 -14.74 -3.52
C LEU A 20 -26.82 -15.93 -2.68
N LYS A 21 -26.37 -15.67 -1.45
CA LYS A 21 -25.98 -16.73 -0.50
C LYS A 21 -27.15 -17.66 -0.15
N SER A 22 -28.34 -17.10 0.12
CA SER A 22 -29.54 -17.90 0.40
C SER A 22 -29.93 -18.80 -0.78
N GLN A 23 -29.68 -18.35 -2.00
CA GLN A 23 -29.88 -19.11 -3.23
C GLN A 23 -28.73 -20.09 -3.55
N LYS A 24 -27.79 -20.29 -2.62
CA LYS A 24 -26.62 -21.17 -2.76
C LYS A 24 -25.70 -20.82 -3.94
N TYR A 25 -25.72 -19.57 -4.42
CA TYR A 25 -24.76 -19.10 -5.41
C TYR A 25 -23.36 -19.00 -4.77
N SER A 26 -22.38 -19.64 -5.40
CA SER A 26 -20.99 -19.52 -4.97
C SER A 26 -20.48 -18.12 -5.25
N LEU A 27 -20.11 -17.37 -4.19
CA LEU A 27 -19.53 -16.03 -4.32
C LEU A 27 -18.29 -15.99 -5.22
N LYS A 28 -17.55 -17.11 -5.34
CA LYS A 28 -16.38 -17.23 -6.23
C LYS A 28 -16.75 -17.14 -7.71
N ARG A 29 -18.00 -17.43 -8.06
CA ARG A 29 -18.56 -17.35 -9.41
C ARG A 29 -19.26 -16.02 -9.68
N ILE A 30 -19.18 -15.05 -8.76
CA ILE A 30 -19.82 -13.75 -8.92
C ILE A 30 -18.74 -12.69 -9.12
N ASN A 31 -18.78 -12.04 -10.27
CA ASN A 31 -17.88 -10.97 -10.63
C ASN A 31 -18.58 -9.63 -10.46
N PHE A 32 -18.14 -8.88 -9.45
CA PHE A 32 -18.67 -7.56 -9.15
C PHE A 32 -17.85 -6.50 -9.87
N ILE A 33 -18.49 -5.81 -10.80
CA ILE A 33 -17.87 -4.83 -11.69
C ILE A 33 -18.23 -3.43 -11.17
N PRO A 34 -17.27 -2.65 -10.63
CA PRO A 34 -17.54 -1.27 -10.23
C PRO A 34 -17.80 -0.42 -11.47
N VAL A 35 -18.79 0.46 -11.39
CA VAL A 35 -19.11 1.45 -12.42
C VAL A 35 -19.23 2.82 -11.76
N MET A 36 -18.46 3.79 -12.25
CA MET A 36 -18.38 5.15 -11.74
C MET A 36 -19.48 6.03 -12.35
N VAL A 37 -20.75 5.77 -12.02
CA VAL A 37 -21.87 6.54 -12.59
C VAL A 37 -22.25 7.71 -11.69
N ASN A 38 -22.10 8.93 -12.22
CA ASN A 38 -22.35 10.19 -11.52
C ASN A 38 -23.84 10.52 -11.27
N LYS A 39 -24.79 9.63 -11.59
CA LYS A 39 -26.22 9.92 -11.49
C LYS A 39 -26.79 9.51 -10.13
N THR A 40 -27.25 10.48 -9.35
CA THR A 40 -27.90 10.27 -8.04
C THR A 40 -29.20 9.46 -8.12
N SER A 41 -29.86 9.40 -9.27
CA SER A 41 -31.06 8.59 -9.50
C SER A 41 -30.79 7.13 -9.87
N SER A 42 -29.53 6.76 -10.13
CA SER A 42 -29.21 5.40 -10.58
C SER A 42 -29.27 4.37 -9.43
N PRO A 43 -29.76 3.15 -9.67
CA PRO A 43 -29.80 2.09 -8.67
C PRO A 43 -28.38 1.63 -8.27
N THR A 44 -28.25 1.02 -7.09
CA THR A 44 -26.97 0.42 -6.62
C THR A 44 -26.52 -0.69 -7.56
N ILE A 45 -27.46 -1.52 -8.06
CA ILE A 45 -27.18 -2.56 -9.06
C ILE A 45 -27.65 -2.05 -10.42
N LEU A 46 -26.72 -1.86 -11.34
CA LEU A 46 -27.03 -1.34 -12.68
C LEU A 46 -27.51 -2.46 -13.60
N GLU A 47 -26.77 -3.57 -13.59
CA GLU A 47 -26.99 -4.68 -14.50
C GLU A 47 -26.53 -5.99 -13.85
N ILE A 48 -27.25 -7.06 -14.16
CA ILE A 48 -26.87 -8.42 -13.80
C ILE A 48 -26.95 -9.24 -15.08
N TYR A 49 -25.88 -9.95 -15.42
CA TYR A 49 -25.84 -10.83 -16.57
C TYR A 49 -24.90 -12.01 -16.32
N GLU A 50 -25.22 -13.16 -16.88
CA GLU A 50 -24.35 -14.33 -16.82
C GLU A 50 -23.46 -14.37 -18.07
N ASN A 51 -22.18 -14.70 -17.88
CA ASN A 51 -21.27 -15.02 -18.96
C ASN A 51 -20.51 -16.29 -18.60
N LYS A 52 -20.72 -17.36 -19.38
CA LYS A 52 -20.22 -18.72 -19.11
C LYS A 52 -20.63 -19.18 -17.69
N GLU A 53 -19.66 -19.48 -16.82
CA GLU A 53 -19.89 -19.93 -15.44
C GLU A 53 -19.99 -18.80 -14.40
N ASN A 54 -19.86 -17.53 -14.82
CA ASN A 54 -19.79 -16.39 -13.92
C ASN A 54 -21.02 -15.48 -14.01
N LEU A 55 -21.57 -15.13 -12.86
CA LEU A 55 -22.58 -14.08 -12.70
C LEU A 55 -21.89 -12.73 -12.59
N ASN A 56 -22.05 -11.86 -13.58
CA ASN A 56 -21.49 -10.51 -13.58
C ASN A 56 -22.54 -9.52 -13.07
N VAL A 57 -22.12 -8.66 -12.15
CA VAL A 57 -22.99 -7.68 -11.50
C VAL A 57 -22.32 -6.33 -11.59
N LYS A 58 -22.87 -5.43 -12.40
CA LYS A 58 -22.41 -4.04 -12.49
C LYS A 58 -23.00 -3.23 -11.35
N ILE A 59 -22.14 -2.57 -10.58
CA ILE A 59 -22.49 -1.86 -9.36
C ILE A 59 -22.15 -0.38 -9.52
N ASN A 60 -23.10 0.50 -9.21
CA ASN A 60 -22.74 1.89 -8.97
C ASN A 60 -22.01 2.01 -7.64
N ILE A 61 -20.70 2.19 -7.70
CA ILE A 61 -19.83 2.25 -6.53
C ILE A 61 -20.15 3.46 -5.64
N PHE A 62 -20.51 4.61 -6.23
CA PHE A 62 -20.81 5.83 -5.47
C PHE A 62 -22.10 5.74 -4.64
N LYS A 63 -22.92 4.68 -4.81
CA LYS A 63 -24.05 4.40 -3.92
C LYS A 63 -23.66 3.68 -2.63
N ILE A 64 -22.43 3.18 -2.54
CA ILE A 64 -21.95 2.46 -1.36
C ILE A 64 -21.23 3.45 -0.44
N LYS A 65 -21.70 3.57 0.80
CA LYS A 65 -21.28 4.59 1.79
C LYS A 65 -19.77 4.88 1.86
N PRO A 66 -18.86 3.88 1.88
CA PRO A 66 -17.42 4.14 1.95
C PRO A 66 -16.86 4.83 0.69
N PHE A 67 -17.51 4.65 -0.46
CA PHE A 67 -17.00 5.11 -1.76
C PHE A 67 -17.67 6.40 -2.24
N VAL A 68 -18.76 6.87 -1.60
CA VAL A 68 -19.45 8.13 -1.93
C VAL A 68 -18.47 9.29 -2.03
N LYS A 69 -17.49 9.36 -1.11
CA LYS A 69 -16.51 10.45 -1.05
C LYS A 69 -15.55 10.48 -2.25
N LEU A 70 -15.34 9.34 -2.90
CA LEU A 70 -14.48 9.26 -4.09
C LEU A 70 -15.14 9.87 -5.33
N GLN A 71 -16.45 10.14 -5.30
CA GLN A 71 -17.17 10.73 -6.42
C GLN A 71 -16.60 12.08 -6.82
N ASN A 72 -16.34 12.96 -5.84
CA ASN A 72 -15.80 14.29 -6.10
C ASN A 72 -14.38 14.22 -6.68
N ILE A 73 -13.56 13.30 -6.16
CA ILE A 73 -12.18 13.08 -6.63
C ILE A 73 -12.18 12.54 -8.08
N TYR A 74 -13.06 11.57 -8.37
CA TYR A 74 -13.22 11.04 -9.72
C TYR A 74 -13.67 12.12 -10.72
N GLN A 75 -14.59 13.00 -10.30
CA GLN A 75 -15.06 14.12 -11.12
C GLN A 75 -13.93 15.11 -11.41
N GLU A 76 -13.14 15.46 -10.40
CA GLU A 76 -11.98 16.34 -10.55
C GLU A 76 -10.97 15.77 -11.55
N TYR A 77 -10.62 14.48 -11.43
CA TYR A 77 -9.69 13.84 -12.36
C TYR A 77 -10.23 13.74 -13.78
N THR A 78 -11.55 13.55 -13.94
CA THR A 78 -12.21 13.55 -15.26
C THR A 78 -12.20 14.94 -15.89
N GLN A 79 -12.46 15.99 -15.11
CA GLN A 79 -12.41 17.38 -15.58
C GLN A 79 -11.01 17.80 -16.00
N ASN A 80 -9.99 17.31 -15.29
CA ASN A 80 -8.58 17.62 -15.54
C ASN A 80 -7.90 16.67 -16.54
N SER A 81 -8.66 15.80 -17.24
CA SER A 81 -8.14 14.82 -18.21
C SER A 81 -6.94 14.01 -17.70
N SER A 82 -6.98 13.62 -16.41
CA SER A 82 -5.89 12.93 -15.73
C SER A 82 -6.02 11.41 -15.83
N ASP A 83 -5.82 10.87 -17.03
CA ASP A 83 -6.10 9.45 -17.36
C ASP A 83 -5.40 8.45 -16.43
N LEU A 84 -4.14 8.71 -16.08
CA LEU A 84 -3.38 7.84 -15.16
C LEU A 84 -3.97 7.82 -13.74
N ALA A 85 -4.45 8.97 -13.25
CA ALA A 85 -5.07 9.07 -11.93
C ALA A 85 -6.43 8.37 -11.91
N ILE A 86 -7.18 8.45 -13.01
CA ILE A 86 -8.43 7.72 -13.22
C ILE A 86 -8.18 6.21 -13.19
N GLU A 87 -7.18 5.72 -13.93
CA GLU A 87 -6.84 4.29 -14.00
C GLU A 87 -6.43 3.73 -12.63
N ILE A 88 -5.59 4.45 -11.88
CA ILE A 88 -5.18 4.06 -10.52
C ILE A 88 -6.38 4.03 -9.57
N LEU A 89 -7.26 5.03 -9.65
CA LEU A 89 -8.46 5.10 -8.82
C LEU A 89 -9.42 3.93 -9.12
N GLU A 90 -9.63 3.61 -10.40
CA GLU A 90 -10.46 2.47 -10.82
C GLU A 90 -9.90 1.14 -10.31
N TYR A 91 -8.59 0.94 -10.39
CA TYR A 91 -7.91 -0.24 -9.85
C TYR A 91 -8.12 -0.36 -8.33
N GLY A 92 -7.86 0.71 -7.59
CA GLY A 92 -8.04 0.75 -6.13
C GLY A 92 -9.47 0.47 -5.70
N VAL A 93 -10.44 1.04 -6.41
CA VAL A 93 -11.86 0.82 -6.14
C VAL A 93 -12.29 -0.62 -6.43
N LYS A 94 -11.78 -1.24 -7.49
CA LYS A 94 -12.03 -2.66 -7.78
C LYS A 94 -11.52 -3.58 -6.66
N ALA A 95 -10.32 -3.30 -6.13
CA ALA A 95 -9.75 -4.04 -5.02
C ALA A 95 -10.58 -3.87 -3.73
N LEU A 96 -10.94 -2.63 -3.38
CA LEU A 96 -11.71 -2.32 -2.18
C LEU A 96 -13.15 -2.86 -2.24
N LEU A 97 -13.79 -2.82 -3.41
CA LEU A 97 -15.14 -3.39 -3.60
C LEU A 97 -15.13 -4.90 -3.35
N LYS A 98 -14.10 -5.60 -3.84
CA LYS A 98 -13.92 -7.04 -3.59
C LYS A 98 -13.78 -7.33 -2.09
N ILE A 99 -13.04 -6.51 -1.35
CA ILE A 99 -12.90 -6.63 0.10
C ILE A 99 -14.26 -6.40 0.79
N TYR A 100 -14.93 -5.29 0.45
CA TYR A 100 -16.23 -4.90 1.02
C TYR A 100 -17.31 -5.99 0.86
N ILE A 101 -17.36 -6.65 -0.31
CA ILE A 101 -18.35 -7.70 -0.60
C ILE A 101 -18.04 -9.02 0.11
N LEU A 102 -16.76 -9.35 0.27
CA LEU A 102 -16.34 -10.55 1.00
C LEU A 102 -16.50 -10.37 2.53
N ASP A 103 -16.49 -9.13 3.03
CA ASP A 103 -16.62 -8.72 4.42
C ASP A 103 -18.07 -8.76 4.98
N THR A 104 -18.75 -9.90 4.83
CA THR A 104 -19.81 -10.24 5.80
C THR A 104 -19.17 -10.52 7.17
N LYS A 105 -19.72 -9.93 8.25
CA LYS A 105 -19.31 -9.93 9.69
C LYS A 105 -18.52 -11.14 10.24
N ALA A 106 -18.60 -12.32 9.64
CA ALA A 106 -17.75 -13.46 9.96
C ALA A 106 -16.26 -13.19 9.69
N LEU A 107 -15.92 -12.47 8.62
CA LEU A 107 -14.53 -12.18 8.26
C LEU A 107 -13.91 -11.06 9.10
N TYR A 108 -14.69 -10.12 9.64
CA TYR A 108 -14.20 -9.13 10.62
C TYR A 108 -13.60 -9.82 11.87
N LYS A 109 -14.16 -10.95 12.30
CA LYS A 109 -13.59 -11.80 13.36
C LYS A 109 -12.31 -12.54 12.94
N PHE A 110 -12.11 -12.78 11.64
CA PHE A 110 -10.89 -13.42 11.09
C PHE A 110 -9.84 -12.42 10.57
N THR A 111 -10.20 -11.16 10.32
CA THR A 111 -9.31 -10.13 9.77
C THR A 111 -8.59 -9.33 10.85
N THR A 112 -9.12 -9.24 12.07
CA THR A 112 -8.48 -8.52 13.17
C THR A 112 -7.35 -9.29 13.88
N LYS A 113 -7.18 -10.58 13.61
CA LYS A 113 -6.05 -11.38 14.10
C LYS A 113 -5.67 -12.42 13.03
N ASN A 114 -4.59 -12.19 12.28
CA ASN A 114 -3.94 -13.14 11.37
C ASN A 114 -4.54 -13.34 9.95
N ASN A 115 -4.81 -12.26 9.20
CA ASN A 115 -5.08 -12.41 7.77
C ASN A 115 -3.83 -12.17 6.91
N TYR A 116 -3.43 -13.19 6.14
CA TYR A 116 -2.32 -13.18 5.19
C TYR A 116 -2.39 -12.01 4.20
N TYR A 117 -3.57 -11.51 3.84
CA TYR A 117 -3.70 -10.40 2.88
C TYR A 117 -3.61 -9.00 3.53
N ILE A 118 -3.89 -8.87 4.83
CA ILE A 118 -3.72 -7.61 5.58
C ILE A 118 -2.27 -7.45 6.06
N GLN A 119 -1.56 -8.57 6.29
CA GLN A 119 -0.11 -8.58 6.52
C GLN A 119 0.71 -8.08 5.33
N TYR A 120 0.13 -8.01 4.12
CA TYR A 120 0.83 -7.60 2.90
C TYR A 120 0.70 -6.12 2.54
N ALA A 121 -0.15 -5.34 3.22
CA ALA A 121 -0.02 -3.90 3.13
C ALA A 121 1.25 -3.54 3.91
N PRO A 122 2.35 -3.13 3.24
CA PRO A 122 3.62 -2.96 3.92
C PRO A 122 3.43 -1.85 4.95
N LYS A 123 3.65 -2.16 6.23
CA LYS A 123 3.47 -1.23 7.36
C LYS A 123 4.28 0.06 7.17
N TYR A 124 5.37 -0.06 6.43
CA TYR A 124 6.23 1.04 6.02
C TYR A 124 6.27 1.05 4.49
N THR A 125 6.21 2.21 3.87
CA THR A 125 6.58 2.41 2.46
C THR A 125 7.95 3.10 2.43
N ILE A 126 8.69 3.03 1.33
CA ILE A 126 9.96 3.76 1.20
C ILE A 126 9.76 5.26 1.46
N ASP A 127 8.67 5.84 0.95
CA ASP A 127 8.32 7.25 1.21
C ASP A 127 8.10 7.53 2.70
N ASN A 128 7.42 6.64 3.43
CA ASN A 128 7.23 6.79 4.88
C ASN A 128 8.55 6.67 5.65
N ILE A 129 9.47 5.82 5.18
CA ILE A 129 10.80 5.67 5.77
C ILE A 129 11.62 6.94 5.56
N ILE A 130 11.65 7.45 4.32
CA ILE A 130 12.34 8.70 3.96
C ILE A 130 11.76 9.87 4.75
N ASN A 131 10.44 10.02 4.81
CA ASN A 131 9.77 11.09 5.56
C ASN A 131 10.07 11.03 7.06
N ASN A 132 10.14 9.83 7.65
CA ASN A 132 10.51 9.67 9.05
C ASN A 132 11.98 10.04 9.30
N ILE A 133 12.88 9.68 8.39
CA ILE A 133 14.30 10.05 8.46
C ILE A 133 14.48 11.56 8.32
N TYR A 134 13.81 12.19 7.35
CA TYR A 134 13.81 13.64 7.19
C TYR A 134 13.34 14.32 8.47
N LYS A 135 12.15 14.00 8.98
CA LYS A 135 11.64 14.59 10.24
C LYS A 135 12.60 14.42 11.43
N LEU A 136 13.32 13.30 11.51
CA LEU A 136 14.20 13.02 12.63
C LEU A 136 15.54 13.76 12.55
N LEU A 137 16.03 14.05 11.34
CA LEU A 137 17.38 14.60 11.14
C LEU A 137 17.39 16.02 10.59
N SER A 138 16.41 16.41 9.76
CA SER A 138 16.44 17.69 9.05
C SER A 138 16.20 18.91 9.95
N GLU A 139 15.56 18.73 11.10
CA GLU A 139 15.37 19.80 12.09
C GLU A 139 16.70 20.16 12.77
N ASP A 140 17.53 19.16 13.06
CA ASP A 140 18.77 19.34 13.82
C ASP A 140 20.02 19.47 12.91
N TYR A 141 19.97 18.95 11.67
CA TYR A 141 21.14 18.83 10.79
C TYR A 141 20.82 19.11 9.32
N CYS A 142 21.80 19.66 8.60
CA CYS A 142 21.75 19.76 7.14
C CYS A 142 21.83 18.34 6.53
N THR A 143 20.68 17.84 6.07
CA THR A 143 20.50 16.44 5.67
C THR A 143 19.99 16.37 4.23
N VAL A 144 20.69 15.63 3.38
CA VAL A 144 20.26 15.29 2.02
C VAL A 144 20.00 13.79 1.98
N VAL A 145 18.77 13.40 1.61
CA VAL A 145 18.39 12.00 1.46
C VAL A 145 18.06 11.72 -0.01
N ASP A 146 18.76 10.74 -0.58
CA ASP A 146 18.51 10.19 -1.91
C ASP A 146 18.21 8.68 -1.79
N TYR A 147 17.57 8.08 -2.78
CA TYR A 147 17.36 6.64 -2.81
C TYR A 147 17.48 6.04 -4.20
N LYS A 148 18.03 4.83 -4.27
CA LYS A 148 18.20 4.08 -5.52
C LYS A 148 17.76 2.64 -5.33
N GLN A 149 17.09 2.09 -6.33
CA GLN A 149 16.70 0.69 -6.34
C GLN A 149 17.80 -0.14 -7.02
N LYS A 150 18.29 -1.18 -6.34
CA LYS A 150 19.31 -2.08 -6.88
C LYS A 150 18.82 -3.52 -6.83
N LEU A 151 18.99 -4.23 -7.94
CA LEU A 151 18.75 -5.68 -7.98
C LEU A 151 19.93 -6.40 -7.32
N ILE A 152 19.67 -7.21 -6.29
CA ILE A 152 20.68 -8.00 -5.60
C ILE A 152 20.22 -9.45 -5.43
N ASN A 153 21.19 -10.37 -5.38
CA ASN A 153 20.93 -11.78 -5.12
C ASN A 153 21.07 -12.06 -3.62
N ILE A 154 19.95 -12.24 -2.93
CA ILE A 154 19.93 -12.54 -1.49
C ILE A 154 20.05 -14.04 -1.29
N LYS A 155 20.99 -14.49 -0.43
CA LYS A 155 21.16 -15.91 -0.11
C LYS A 155 19.92 -16.43 0.62
N ARG A 156 19.33 -17.54 0.14
CA ARG A 156 18.21 -18.20 0.84
C ARG A 156 18.70 -18.75 2.18
N LYS A 157 17.96 -18.49 3.27
CA LYS A 157 18.15 -19.24 4.51
C LYS A 157 17.79 -20.70 4.23
N GLN A 158 18.71 -21.61 4.57
CA GLN A 158 18.46 -23.04 4.42
C GLN A 158 17.32 -23.42 5.37
N ILE A 159 16.27 -24.02 4.82
CA ILE A 159 15.18 -24.60 5.60
C ILE A 159 15.49 -26.09 5.66
N ILE A 160 15.48 -26.66 6.87
CA ILE A 160 15.56 -28.12 7.03
C ILE A 160 14.20 -28.66 6.62
N VAL A 161 14.15 -29.29 5.45
CA VAL A 161 12.93 -29.81 4.85
C VAL A 161 12.83 -31.29 5.20
N GLY A 162 11.80 -31.70 5.95
CA GLY A 162 11.55 -33.11 6.26
C GLY A 162 11.13 -33.90 5.01
N ASP A 163 11.25 -35.24 5.07
CA ASP A 163 11.13 -36.16 3.94
C ASP A 163 9.88 -35.97 3.07
N SER A 164 8.77 -35.50 3.66
CA SER A 164 7.49 -35.26 2.97
C SER A 164 7.46 -34.04 2.02
N TYR A 165 8.53 -33.25 1.98
CA TYR A 165 8.66 -32.06 1.13
C TYR A 165 9.83 -32.14 0.15
N VAL A 166 10.50 -33.30 0.07
CA VAL A 166 11.52 -33.59 -0.94
C VAL A 166 10.87 -33.54 -2.32
N GLY A 167 11.27 -32.55 -3.12
CA GLY A 167 10.69 -32.24 -4.45
C GLY A 167 9.95 -30.90 -4.52
N LYS A 168 9.60 -30.29 -3.38
CA LYS A 168 9.06 -28.91 -3.29
C LYS A 168 10.09 -27.87 -2.83
N SER A 169 11.28 -28.33 -2.47
CA SER A 169 12.43 -27.50 -2.11
C SER A 169 13.04 -26.88 -3.38
N PHE A 170 12.95 -25.55 -3.49
CA PHE A 170 13.60 -24.81 -4.56
C PHE A 170 15.13 -24.94 -4.50
N LEU A 171 15.74 -25.41 -5.58
CA LEU A 171 17.19 -25.67 -5.73
C LEU A 171 18.06 -24.39 -5.85
N GLY A 172 17.47 -23.20 -5.80
CA GLY A 172 18.22 -21.94 -5.95
C GLY A 172 18.83 -21.48 -4.63
N ALA A 173 20.17 -21.39 -4.55
CA ALA A 173 20.86 -20.85 -3.37
C ALA A 173 20.58 -19.35 -3.12
N TYR A 174 20.15 -18.61 -4.15
CA TYR A 174 19.90 -17.17 -4.11
C TYR A 174 18.49 -16.82 -4.64
N ILE A 175 17.93 -15.70 -4.17
CA ILE A 175 16.69 -15.08 -4.68
C ILE A 175 17.07 -13.70 -5.24
N PRO A 176 16.85 -13.44 -6.55
CA PRO A 176 16.95 -12.09 -7.07
C PRO A 176 15.87 -11.23 -6.43
N SER A 177 16.28 -10.19 -5.71
CA SER A 177 15.40 -9.30 -4.96
C SER A 177 15.80 -7.86 -5.20
N TYR A 178 14.81 -6.97 -5.28
CA TYR A 178 15.08 -5.53 -5.30
C TYR A 178 15.30 -5.04 -3.88
N VAL A 179 16.40 -4.34 -3.66
CA VAL A 179 16.69 -3.65 -2.40
C VAL A 179 16.79 -2.16 -2.67
N TYR A 180 16.12 -1.38 -1.83
CA TYR A 180 16.22 0.07 -1.83
C TYR A 180 17.43 0.49 -1.00
N ILE A 181 18.36 1.20 -1.61
CA ILE A 181 19.51 1.81 -0.93
C ILE A 181 19.15 3.26 -0.71
N ILE A 182 18.96 3.65 0.56
CA ILE A 182 18.67 5.02 0.97
C ILE A 182 19.99 5.65 1.40
N SER A 183 20.48 6.61 0.63
CA SER A 183 21.70 7.35 0.93
C SER A 183 21.36 8.60 1.73
N ILE A 184 21.90 8.73 2.94
CA ILE A 184 21.74 9.88 3.82
C ILE A 184 23.08 10.58 3.95
N ASN A 185 23.16 11.81 3.45
CA ASN A 185 24.33 12.67 3.60
C ASN A 185 24.02 13.74 4.64
N ILE A 186 24.79 13.78 5.72
CA ILE A 186 24.67 14.79 6.78
C ILE A 186 25.91 15.66 6.78
N TYR A 187 25.70 16.97 6.71
CA TYR A 187 26.76 17.96 6.80
C TYR A 187 26.78 18.57 8.20
N LEU A 188 27.87 18.31 8.93
CA LEU A 188 28.11 18.87 10.26
C LEU A 188 29.09 20.05 10.19
N ILE A 189 28.77 21.13 10.90
CA ILE A 189 29.61 22.34 11.02
C ILE A 189 30.90 22.04 11.82
N SER A 190 30.83 21.13 12.78
CA SER A 190 31.99 20.73 13.58
C SER A 190 31.96 19.24 13.92
N LYS A 191 33.14 18.63 14.03
CA LYS A 191 33.26 17.22 14.39
C LYS A 191 32.97 17.03 15.89
N ASN A 192 31.80 16.50 16.21
CA ASN A 192 31.47 16.06 17.56
C ASN A 192 31.15 14.56 17.56
N GLN A 193 32.02 13.77 18.22
CA GLN A 193 31.90 12.30 18.24
C GLN A 193 30.63 11.83 18.96
N TYR A 194 30.17 12.56 19.98
CA TYR A 194 28.93 12.24 20.69
C TYR A 194 27.72 12.38 19.76
N VAL A 195 27.66 13.47 18.99
CA VAL A 195 26.59 13.73 18.02
C VAL A 195 26.60 12.69 16.90
N ILE A 196 27.79 12.36 16.36
CA ILE A 196 27.95 11.31 15.35
C ILE A 196 27.44 9.96 15.86
N ASN A 197 27.78 9.59 17.10
CA ASN A 197 27.32 8.34 17.71
C ASN A 197 25.80 8.34 17.95
N LYS A 198 25.22 9.48 18.36
CA LYS A 198 23.78 9.66 18.53
C LYS A 198 23.02 9.45 17.22
N ILE A 199 23.47 10.08 16.13
CA ILE A 199 22.90 9.93 14.78
C ILE A 199 22.95 8.46 14.34
N LYS A 200 24.11 7.82 14.45
CA LYS A 200 24.27 6.39 14.10
C LYS A 200 23.32 5.49 14.89
N ALA A 201 23.15 5.75 16.18
CA ALA A 201 22.24 4.98 17.03
C ALA A 201 20.76 5.18 16.64
N GLN A 202 20.36 6.40 16.27
CA GLN A 202 18.99 6.69 15.82
C GLN A 202 18.67 6.00 14.49
N ILE A 203 19.59 6.03 13.52
CA ILE A 203 19.42 5.35 12.23
C ILE A 203 19.35 3.83 12.43
N LYS A 204 20.25 3.27 13.25
CA LYS A 204 20.23 1.83 13.55
C LYS A 204 18.90 1.36 14.15
N LYS A 205 18.30 2.16 15.03
CA LYS A 205 16.96 1.87 15.60
C LYS A 205 15.87 1.86 14.53
N ILE A 206 15.99 2.66 13.47
CA ILE A 206 15.04 2.66 12.35
C ILE A 206 15.22 1.39 11.52
N GLU A 207 16.47 1.03 11.20
CA GLU A 207 16.78 -0.22 10.48
C GLU A 207 16.26 -1.46 11.21
N GLU A 208 16.46 -1.55 12.53
CA GLU A 208 16.01 -2.69 13.34
C GLU A 208 14.48 -2.76 13.47
N LYS A 209 13.77 -1.64 13.34
CA LYS A 209 12.31 -1.56 13.50
C LYS A 209 11.54 -2.00 12.24
N ILE A 210 12.17 -1.97 11.07
CA ILE A 210 11.52 -2.23 9.78
C ILE A 210 12.02 -3.57 9.25
N THR A 211 11.18 -4.60 9.39
CA THR A 211 11.49 -5.97 8.96
C THR A 211 10.85 -6.36 7.63
N ASP A 212 9.86 -5.58 7.19
CA ASP A 212 8.89 -6.02 6.17
C ASP A 212 9.27 -5.55 4.75
N ILE A 213 10.32 -4.73 4.63
CA ILE A 213 10.89 -4.25 3.37
C ILE A 213 12.38 -4.52 3.36
N ALA A 214 12.90 -4.99 2.22
CA ALA A 214 14.34 -5.10 2.01
C ALA A 214 14.90 -3.71 1.59
N PHE A 215 15.46 -2.99 2.55
CA PHE A 215 16.16 -1.72 2.33
C PHE A 215 17.49 -1.71 3.11
N LYS A 216 18.36 -0.79 2.75
CA LYS A 216 19.64 -0.53 3.42
C LYS A 216 19.85 0.97 3.50
N ILE A 217 20.26 1.48 4.67
CA ILE A 217 20.64 2.88 4.81
C ILE A 217 22.16 3.00 4.68
N GLU A 218 22.61 3.88 3.80
CA GLU A 218 24.01 4.26 3.67
C GLU A 218 24.16 5.69 4.20
N LEU A 219 24.82 5.81 5.35
CA LEU A 219 25.02 7.09 6.03
C LEU A 219 26.42 7.60 5.75
N GLU A 220 26.51 8.76 5.11
CA GLU A 220 27.72 9.55 4.99
C GLU A 220 27.61 10.81 5.86
N ILE A 221 28.60 11.02 6.73
CA ILE A 221 28.69 12.24 7.55
C ILE A 221 29.90 13.01 7.08
N SER A 222 29.66 14.11 6.39
CA SER A 222 30.70 15.04 5.97
C SER A 222 30.83 16.16 7.00
N ILE A 223 32.06 16.56 7.28
CA ILE A 223 32.34 17.71 8.15
C ILE A 223 32.74 18.84 7.22
N GLU A 224 31.94 19.90 7.16
CA GLU A 224 32.37 21.15 6.54
C GLU A 224 33.38 21.76 7.50
N ASN A 225 34.67 21.51 7.27
CA ASN A 225 35.72 22.22 7.98
C ASN A 225 35.49 23.71 7.72
N ASN A 226 35.21 24.43 8.81
CA ASN A 226 34.92 25.85 8.84
C ASN A 226 35.94 26.60 7.96
N LYS A 227 35.58 26.92 6.71
CA LYS A 227 36.28 27.98 5.98
C LYS A 227 35.98 29.22 6.80
N LYS A 228 37.01 29.93 7.27
CA LYS A 228 36.96 31.03 8.24
C LYS A 228 35.87 32.12 8.03
N ASN A 229 35.15 32.13 6.91
CA ASN A 229 34.24 33.19 6.47
C ASN A 229 32.78 32.75 6.23
N GLN A 230 32.29 31.63 6.75
CA GLN A 230 30.87 31.26 6.62
C GLN A 230 30.13 31.40 7.97
N MET A 231 29.40 32.51 8.11
CA MET A 231 28.42 32.70 9.18
C MET A 231 27.12 31.97 8.83
N TYR A 232 26.64 31.11 9.72
CA TYR A 232 25.31 30.51 9.61
C TYR A 232 24.24 31.58 9.91
N LEU A 233 23.29 31.78 8.99
CA LEU A 233 22.27 32.84 9.04
C LEU A 233 21.47 32.86 10.35
N GLY A 234 21.35 31.74 11.05
CA GLY A 234 20.69 31.67 12.37
C GLY A 234 21.49 32.26 13.54
N TYR A 235 22.73 32.72 13.34
CA TYR A 235 23.51 33.44 14.36
C TYR A 235 23.21 34.95 14.42
N PHE A 236 22.29 35.47 13.59
CA PHE A 236 21.79 36.82 13.78
C PHE A 236 20.82 36.85 14.97
N SER A 237 21.26 37.41 16.10
CA SER A 237 20.35 37.94 17.10
C SER A 237 19.80 39.29 16.59
N LEU A 238 18.48 39.42 16.50
CA LEU A 238 17.79 40.71 16.37
C LEU A 238 18.06 41.59 17.59
#